data_AF-A0A432S2I9-F1
#
_entry.id   AF-A0A432S2I9-F1
#
_cell.length_a   1.000
_cell.length_b   1.000
_cell.length_c   1.000
_cell.angle_alpha   90.00
_cell.angle_beta   90.00
_cell.angle_gamma   90.00
#
_symmetry.space_group_name_H-M   'P 1'
#
loop_
_entity.id
_entity.type
_entity.pdbx_description
1 polymer ?
#
loop_
_entity_poly.entity_id
_entity_poly.type
_entity_poly.pdbx_seq_one_letter_code
_entity_poly.pdbx_strand_id
1 'polypeptide(L)' 'MVRKAKISDVPEIRDIIQIFATEGLLLPRSLNNIYENIRDFFVYEENKRVVGVSSLHIYWEDLAEIKSLA' A
#
# COMPACT_ATOMS: atom_id res chain seq x y z
N MET A 1 1.83 13.08 -6.92
CA MET A 1 0.39 12.95 -7.25
C MET A 1 -0.15 11.64 -6.72
N VAL A 2 -1.36 11.63 -6.14
CA VAL A 2 -2.02 10.40 -5.71
C VAL A 2 -2.63 9.70 -6.92
N ARG A 3 -2.38 8.40 -7.08
CA ARG A 3 -3.01 7.55 -8.11
C ARG A 3 -3.25 6.14 -7.60
N LYS A 4 -4.11 5.39 -8.29
CA LYS A 4 -4.21 3.94 -8.06
C LYS A 4 -2.88 3.25 -8.33
N ALA A 5 -2.58 2.24 -7.52
CA ALA A 5 -1.41 1.40 -7.69
C ALA A 5 -1.56 0.50 -8.94
N LYS A 6 -0.43 0.18 -9.56
CA LYS A 6 -0.27 -0.76 -10.66
C LYS A 6 0.50 -1.98 -10.17
N ILE A 7 0.38 -3.10 -10.88
CA ILE A 7 1.13 -4.33 -10.58
C ILE A 7 2.65 -4.05 -10.53
N SER A 8 3.15 -3.15 -11.38
CA SER A 8 4.56 -2.73 -11.40
C SER A 8 5.01 -2.01 -10.13
N ASP A 9 4.10 -1.42 -9.35
CA ASP A 9 4.44 -0.68 -8.14
C ASP A 9 4.62 -1.60 -6.91
N VAL A 10 4.22 -2.89 -7.01
CA VAL A 10 4.20 -3.82 -5.87
C VAL A 10 5.54 -3.96 -5.15
N PRO A 11 6.70 -4.06 -5.84
CA PRO A 11 8.00 -4.07 -5.17
C PRO A 11 8.25 -2.80 -4.35
N GLU A 12 8.02 -1.61 -4.92
CA GLU A 12 8.21 -0.31 -4.23
C GLU A 12 7.25 -0.18 -3.03
N ILE A 13 5.99 -0.58 -3.19
CA ILE A 13 5.00 -0.60 -2.09
C ILE A 13 5.48 -1.48 -0.94
N ARG A 14 5.96 -2.70 -1.24
CA ARG A 14 6.44 -3.64 -0.24
C ARG A 14 7.63 -3.06 0.53
N ASP A 15 8.55 -2.42 -0.17
CA ASP A 15 9.76 -1.86 0.44
C ASP A 15 9.43 -0.68 1.36
N ILE A 16 8.51 0.21 0.94
CA ILE A 16 8.02 1.30 1.79
C ILE A 16 7.35 0.75 3.06
N ILE A 17 6.40 -0.18 2.93
CA ILE A 17 5.72 -0.78 4.09
C ILE A 17 6.74 -1.48 5.02
N GLN A 18 7.76 -2.12 4.45
CA GLN A 18 8.75 -2.86 5.22
C GLN A 18 9.58 -1.94 6.13
N ILE A 19 9.89 -0.71 5.72
CA ILE A 19 10.61 0.27 6.55
C ILE A 19 9.84 0.53 7.85
N PHE A 20 8.57 0.91 7.74
CA PHE A 20 7.71 1.16 8.92
C PHE A 20 7.39 -0.11 9.71
N ALA A 21 7.35 -1.27 9.05
CA ALA A 21 7.19 -2.55 9.74
C ALA A 21 8.41 -2.92 10.58
N THR A 22 9.64 -2.61 10.12
CA THR A 22 10.84 -2.81 10.94
C THR A 22 10.88 -1.90 12.16
N GLU A 23 10.22 -0.74 12.11
CA GLU A 23 10.06 0.18 13.24
C GLU A 23 8.89 -0.20 14.16
N GLY A 24 8.12 -1.26 13.82
CA GLY A 24 6.95 -1.68 14.59
C GLY A 24 5.72 -0.78 14.43
N LEU A 25 5.74 0.15 13.45
CA LEU A 25 4.65 1.10 13.21
C LEU A 25 3.56 0.52 12.29
N LEU A 26 3.91 -0.44 11.42
CA LEU A 26 2.98 -1.13 10.53
C LEU A 26 3.12 -2.65 10.62
N LEU A 27 2.04 -3.34 10.28
CA LEU A 27 2.08 -4.80 10.08
C LEU A 27 2.82 -5.13 8.77
N PRO A 28 3.75 -6.10 8.77
CA PRO A 28 4.44 -6.52 7.55
C PRO A 28 3.46 -7.15 6.55
N ARG A 29 3.74 -6.97 5.26
CA ARG A 29 2.91 -7.46 4.16
C ARG A 29 3.78 -8.28 3.20
N SER A 30 3.32 -9.49 2.86
CA SER A 30 3.98 -10.30 1.83
C SER A 30 3.68 -9.75 0.44
N LEU A 31 4.57 -10.01 -0.52
CA LEU A 31 4.33 -9.65 -1.92
C LEU A 31 3.01 -10.24 -2.44
N ASN A 32 2.70 -11.50 -2.09
CA ASN A 32 1.45 -12.14 -2.50
C ASN A 32 0.22 -11.36 -2.01
N ASN A 33 0.21 -10.93 -0.74
CA ASN A 33 -0.90 -10.16 -0.19
C ASN A 33 -1.10 -8.82 -0.93
N ILE A 34 -0.01 -8.15 -1.31
CA ILE A 34 -0.08 -6.89 -2.05
C ILE A 34 -0.58 -7.13 -3.48
N TYR A 35 -0.11 -8.19 -4.16
CA TYR A 35 -0.62 -8.54 -5.49
C TYR A 35 -2.11 -8.86 -5.50
N GLU A 36 -2.58 -9.66 -4.54
CA GLU A 36 -4.00 -10.03 -4.40
C GLU A 36 -4.90 -8.81 -4.15
N ASN A 37 -4.40 -7.84 -3.39
CA ASN A 37 -5.18 -6.67 -2.95
C ASN A 37 -4.77 -5.38 -3.68
N ILE A 38 -4.06 -5.46 -4.81
CA ILE A 38 -3.47 -4.27 -5.48
C ILE A 38 -4.49 -3.17 -5.80
N ARG A 39 -5.75 -3.54 -6.02
CA ARG A 39 -6.84 -2.60 -6.32
C ARG A 39 -7.20 -1.70 -5.13
N ASP A 40 -6.89 -2.12 -3.91
CA ASP A 40 -7.15 -1.37 -2.68
C ASP A 40 -6.10 -0.27 -2.49
N PHE A 41 -4.91 -0.44 -3.09
CA PHE A 41 -3.77 0.44 -2.91
C PHE A 41 -3.82 1.70 -3.79
N PHE A 42 -3.40 2.79 -3.18
CA PHE A 42 -3.07 4.06 -3.79
C PHE A 42 -1.63 4.40 -3.46
N VAL A 43 -0.96 5.05 -4.40
CA VAL A 43 0.43 5.50 -4.25
C VAL A 43 0.51 6.99 -4.48
N TYR A 44 1.41 7.64 -3.75
CA TYR A 44 1.85 9.00 -4.07
C TYR A 44 3.12 8.91 -4.93
N GLU A 45 2.99 9.32 -6.18
CA GLU A 45 4.10 9.33 -7.14
C GLU A 45 4.73 10.72 -7.23
N GLU A 46 6.05 10.79 -7.12
CA GLU A 46 6.84 11.99 -7.37
C GLU A 46 8.05 11.64 -8.25
N ASN A 47 8.31 12.42 -9.31
CA ASN A 47 9.43 12.16 -10.22
C ASN A 47 9.49 10.71 -10.77
N LYS A 48 8.32 10.13 -11.07
CA LYS A 48 8.14 8.74 -11.52
C LYS A 48 8.57 7.67 -10.50
N ARG A 49 8.67 8.02 -9.22
CA ARG A 49 8.94 7.09 -8.11
C ARG A 49 7.78 7.09 -7.15
N VAL A 50 7.47 5.93 -6.60
CA VAL A 50 6.51 5.83 -5.50
C VAL A 50 7.24 6.26 -4.22
N VAL A 51 6.71 7.27 -3.53
CA VAL A 51 7.29 7.79 -2.28
C VAL A 51 6.34 7.71 -1.10
N GLY A 52 5.13 7.18 -1.32
CA GLY A 52 4.15 6.93 -0.27
C GLY A 52 3.05 6.01 -0.76
N VAL A 53 2.40 5.34 0.18
CA VAL A 53 1.38 4.32 -0.09
C VAL A 53 0.30 4.34 1.00
N SER A 54 -0.92 4.00 0.60
CA SER A 54 -2.00 3.64 1.53
C SER A 54 -2.99 2.73 0.82
N SER A 55 -3.77 1.95 1.56
CA SER A 55 -4.87 1.17 1.01
C SER A 55 -6.17 1.40 1.76
N LEU A 56 -7.29 1.24 1.05
CA LEU A 56 -8.62 1.23 1.61
C LEU A 56 -9.24 -0.13 1.36
N HIS A 57 -9.48 -0.89 2.42
CA HIS A 57 -10.10 -2.21 2.34
C HIS A 57 -11.57 -2.12 2.79
N ILE A 58 -12.48 -2.61 1.96
CA ILE A 58 -13.92 -2.62 2.23
C ILE A 58 -14.29 -3.96 2.86
N TYR A 59 -14.90 -3.94 4.04
CA TYR A 59 -15.35 -5.13 4.75
C TYR A 59 -16.84 -5.40 4.51
N TRP A 60 -17.68 -4.36 4.53
CA TRP A 60 -19.13 -4.47 4.38
C TRP A 60 -19.74 -3.20 3.77
N GLU A 61 -21.07 -3.11 3.72
CA GLU A 61 -21.79 -1.98 3.11
C GLU A 61 -21.47 -0.62 3.73
N ASP A 62 -21.13 -0.60 5.02
CA ASP A 62 -20.90 0.60 5.84
C ASP A 62 -19.55 0.59 6.57
N LEU A 63 -18.69 -0.42 6.32
CA LEU A 63 -17.42 -0.60 7.02
C LEU A 63 -16.24 -0.75 6.06
N ALA A 64 -15.25 0.11 6.22
CA ALA A 64 -13.96 0.04 5.54
C ALA A 64 -12.83 0.47 6.49
N GLU A 65 -11.60 0.03 6.18
CA GLU A 65 -10.41 0.34 6.96
C GLU A 65 -9.33 0.94 6.06
N ILE A 66 -8.72 2.04 6.53
CA ILE A 66 -7.48 2.56 5.95
C ILE A 66 -6.32 1.76 6.52
N LYS A 67 -5.48 1.21 5.66
CA LYS A 67 -4.38 0.32 6.02
C LYS A 67 -3.09 0.79 5.37
N SER A 68 -1.97 0.36 5.95
CA SER A 68 -0.64 0.48 5.35
C SER A 68 -0.31 1.90 4.87
N LEU A 69 -0.68 2.92 5.65
CA LEU A 69 -0.31 4.31 5.39
C LEU A 69 1.16 4.51 5.74
N ALA A 70 1.98 4.78 4.73
CA ALA A 70 3.43 4.90 4.81
C ALA A 70 3.95 5.91 3.79
#